data_AF-A0A955WUU3-F1
#
_entry.id   AF-A0A955WUU3-F1
#
_cell.length_a   1.000
_cell.length_b   1.000
_cell.length_c   1.000
_cell.angle_alpha   90.00
_cell.angle_beta   90.00
_cell.angle_gamma   90.00
#
_symmetry.space_group_name_H-M   'P 1'
#
loop_
_entity.id
_entity.type
_entity.pdbx_description
1 polymer ?
#
loop_
_entity_poly.entity_id
_entity_poly.type
_entity_poly.pdbx_seq_one_letter_code
_entity_poly.pdbx_strand_id
1 'polypeptide(L)'
;MVDRDDPIIIVPDGLFTDEDEPEESPSAAEDAAATPPVLAADLLPDRLVILPNFRRPFFPGMFLPVTLSEGSIKAVSLAQEHYGGHVGIVLSREEPTEGKGQFDQLYSVGVAARVIKTQPLAGGQVVQAFMQVIRRFRIVEEVAQAPFLIAEVKYLEDLPAPRSPEFRATILAVVAETKALFDENPSYGQELKLIIDRFSSDQPGMLADFTAALTTGSDRGDIQEILETLDLEERLLKTLLLLKKERHLVSLRNKISKQIQERISEKQREYLLREQLSEIRKELGMEEEPQEMLKREFAERLEGKTVPEAVQKVIDEELGKLLQLDTRSPEFSTHRNYLDWLTAMPWGVRSRRKASLKRARKVLDRDHYGMEDVKERILEFIAV
;
A
#
# COMPACT_ATOMS: atom_id res chain seq x y z
N MET A 1 15.35 -5.12 103.59
CA MET A 1 14.56 -5.39 102.38
C MET A 1 15.15 -6.67 101.81
N VAL A 2 14.78 -7.85 102.36
CA VAL A 2 13.51 -8.58 102.19
C VAL A 2 13.37 -8.96 100.70
N ASP A 3 13.83 -10.15 100.30
CA ASP A 3 13.18 -11.48 100.38
C ASP A 3 11.85 -11.56 99.63
N ARG A 4 11.58 -12.78 99.13
CA ARG A 4 10.29 -13.38 98.70
C ARG A 4 10.06 -13.43 97.20
N ASP A 5 9.60 -14.52 96.59
CA ASP A 5 9.18 -15.85 97.06
C ASP A 5 9.07 -16.74 95.79
N ASP A 6 9.51 -18.01 95.88
CA ASP A 6 8.99 -19.10 95.02
C ASP A 6 7.49 -19.32 95.32
N PRO A 7 6.75 -20.05 94.48
CA PRO A 7 6.54 -21.44 94.89
C PRO A 7 6.54 -22.48 93.76
N ILE A 8 6.99 -23.66 94.17
CA ILE A 8 6.84 -24.99 93.58
C ILE A 8 5.39 -25.51 93.82
N ILE A 9 5.13 -26.73 93.32
CA ILE A 9 4.14 -27.77 93.73
C ILE A 9 3.03 -27.89 92.64
N ILE A 10 2.77 -29.01 91.94
CA ILE A 10 2.52 -30.41 92.34
C ILE A 10 2.76 -31.37 91.14
N VAL A 11 3.36 -32.55 91.40
CA VAL A 11 3.37 -33.76 90.54
C VAL A 11 2.19 -34.68 90.94
N PRO A 12 1.58 -35.48 90.06
CA PRO A 12 1.93 -36.92 90.00
C PRO A 12 1.92 -37.48 88.55
N ASP A 13 2.88 -38.28 88.11
CA ASP A 13 3.10 -39.72 88.38
C ASP A 13 1.95 -40.66 87.94
N GLY A 14 2.28 -41.47 86.92
CA GLY A 14 1.78 -42.84 86.73
C GLY A 14 0.61 -43.07 85.78
N LEU A 15 0.87 -43.71 84.62
CA LEU A 15 0.43 -45.09 84.34
C LEU A 15 0.82 -45.50 82.90
N PHE A 16 1.69 -46.51 82.80
CA PHE A 16 1.72 -47.65 81.87
C PHE A 16 0.90 -47.51 80.56
N THR A 17 1.45 -47.81 79.38
CA THR A 17 1.96 -49.14 79.00
C THR A 17 2.99 -49.10 77.87
N ASP A 18 3.92 -50.04 77.98
CA ASP A 18 4.83 -50.56 76.96
C ASP A 18 4.14 -50.85 75.62
N GLU A 19 4.88 -50.71 74.52
CA GLU A 19 5.15 -51.82 73.58
C GLU A 19 6.15 -51.38 72.48
N ASP A 20 7.37 -51.90 72.64
CA ASP A 20 8.32 -52.41 71.63
C ASP A 20 8.60 -51.60 70.35
N GLU A 21 9.80 -51.01 70.30
CA GLU A 21 10.64 -51.07 69.10
C GLU A 21 11.36 -52.43 69.03
N PRO A 22 11.66 -52.93 67.82
CA PRO A 22 13.09 -53.02 67.54
C PRO A 22 13.51 -52.52 66.15
N GLU A 23 14.76 -52.10 66.13
CA GLU A 23 15.60 -51.63 65.03
C GLU A 23 15.62 -52.53 63.78
N GLU A 24 15.70 -51.95 62.58
CA GLU A 24 16.59 -52.43 61.52
C GLU A 24 16.93 -51.34 60.48
N SER A 25 18.18 -51.39 60.04
CA SER A 25 19.01 -50.39 59.34
C SER A 25 18.65 -50.09 57.86
N PRO A 26 19.28 -49.09 57.20
CA PRO A 26 18.75 -48.37 56.05
C PRO A 26 19.01 -49.08 54.71
N SER A 27 17.99 -49.14 53.85
CA SER A 27 18.13 -49.57 52.46
C SER A 27 17.69 -48.45 51.52
N ALA A 28 18.53 -48.23 50.51
CA ALA A 28 18.46 -47.18 49.50
C ALA A 28 17.10 -47.10 48.78
N ALA A 29 16.60 -45.87 48.66
CA ALA A 29 15.68 -45.46 47.61
C ALA A 29 16.07 -44.04 47.20
N GLU A 30 16.95 -43.97 46.20
CA GLU A 30 17.27 -42.75 45.45
C GLU A 30 16.00 -42.21 44.77
N ASP A 31 15.84 -40.89 44.88
CA ASP A 31 15.11 -39.97 44.01
C ASP A 31 14.19 -40.58 42.94
N ALA A 32 12.94 -40.80 43.31
CA ALA A 32 11.81 -40.64 42.39
C ALA A 32 11.17 -39.28 42.67
N ALA A 33 11.86 -38.21 42.24
CA ALA A 33 11.27 -36.88 42.15
C ALA A 33 10.01 -36.99 41.27
N ALA A 34 8.85 -36.83 41.91
CA ALA A 34 7.57 -36.84 41.26
C ALA A 34 7.53 -35.73 40.20
N THR A 35 7.67 -36.13 38.93
CA THR A 35 7.31 -35.31 37.79
C THR A 35 5.86 -34.86 38.01
N PRO A 36 5.55 -33.55 38.03
CA PRO A 36 4.18 -33.11 38.16
C PRO A 36 3.35 -33.71 37.01
N PRO A 37 2.09 -34.07 37.25
CA PRO A 37 1.27 -34.70 36.22
C PRO A 37 1.13 -33.74 35.05
N VAL A 38 1.67 -34.12 33.90
CA VAL A 38 1.45 -33.42 32.63
C VAL A 38 -0.05 -33.51 32.35
N LEU A 39 -0.75 -32.40 32.48
CA LEU A 39 -2.16 -32.30 32.13
C LEU A 39 -2.31 -32.82 30.69
N ALA A 40 -3.14 -33.85 30.48
CA ALA A 40 -3.43 -34.42 29.16
C ALA A 40 -4.07 -33.43 28.16
N ALA A 41 -4.22 -32.15 28.53
CA ALA A 41 -4.79 -31.07 27.75
C ALA A 41 -3.78 -30.35 26.82
N ASP A 42 -2.47 -30.59 26.98
CA ASP A 42 -1.40 -29.92 26.20
C ASP A 42 -0.67 -30.83 25.20
N LEU A 43 -1.15 -32.06 25.00
CA LEU A 43 -0.60 -32.93 23.96
C LEU A 43 -1.10 -32.48 22.59
N LEU A 44 -0.22 -31.77 21.89
CA LEU A 44 -0.42 -31.44 20.50
C LEU A 44 -0.43 -32.74 19.66
N PRO A 45 -1.39 -32.90 18.72
CA PRO A 45 -1.50 -34.15 17.98
C PRO A 45 -0.38 -34.31 16.96
N ASP A 46 0.17 -35.51 16.85
CA ASP A 46 1.26 -35.81 15.89
C ASP A 46 0.79 -35.68 14.43
N ARG A 47 -0.52 -35.71 14.19
CA ARG A 47 -1.15 -35.58 12.88
C ARG A 47 -2.08 -34.38 12.85
N LEU A 48 -2.00 -33.61 11.76
CA LEU A 48 -2.82 -32.42 11.56
C LEU A 48 -3.49 -32.45 10.18
N VAL A 49 -4.72 -31.94 10.15
CA VAL A 49 -5.37 -31.55 8.89
C VAL A 49 -4.72 -30.25 8.42
N ILE A 50 -4.15 -30.27 7.22
CA ILE A 50 -3.42 -29.14 6.65
C ILE A 50 -4.37 -28.27 5.83
N LEU A 51 -4.39 -26.98 6.15
CA LEU A 51 -5.11 -25.93 5.45
C LEU A 51 -4.09 -25.10 4.64
N PRO A 52 -4.15 -25.18 3.30
CA PRO A 52 -3.37 -24.32 2.42
C PRO A 52 -3.74 -22.85 2.63
N ASN A 53 -2.74 -22.01 2.85
CA ASN A 53 -2.89 -20.57 2.99
C ASN A 53 -2.23 -19.86 1.81
N PHE A 54 -3.00 -19.06 1.10
CA PHE A 54 -2.57 -18.33 -0.09
C PHE A 54 -2.30 -16.85 0.18
N ARG A 55 -2.31 -16.40 1.44
CA ARG A 55 -2.13 -14.99 1.79
C ARG A 55 -0.77 -14.70 2.41
N ARG A 56 -0.61 -14.87 3.70
CA ARG A 56 0.65 -14.57 4.42
C ARG A 56 0.82 -15.60 5.53
N PRO A 57 2.06 -15.99 5.87
CA PRO A 57 2.32 -16.84 7.03
C PRO A 57 1.71 -16.25 8.31
N PHE A 58 1.27 -17.12 9.20
CA PHE A 58 0.86 -16.75 10.54
C PHE A 58 1.94 -17.15 11.53
N PHE A 59 1.96 -16.50 12.69
CA PHE A 59 2.96 -16.72 13.72
C PHE A 59 2.35 -17.23 15.04
N PRO A 60 3.11 -18.00 15.84
CA PRO A 60 2.70 -18.42 17.18
C PRO A 60 2.27 -17.25 18.08
N GLY A 61 1.30 -17.50 18.96
CA GLY A 61 0.79 -16.51 19.91
C GLY A 61 -0.27 -15.56 19.35
N MET A 62 -0.59 -15.65 18.06
CA MET A 62 -1.61 -14.80 17.42
C MET A 62 -3.02 -15.40 17.49
N PHE A 63 -4.02 -14.52 17.59
CA PHE A 63 -5.44 -14.85 17.44
C PHE A 63 -5.98 -14.15 16.19
N LEU A 64 -6.40 -14.92 15.18
CA LEU A 64 -6.75 -14.36 13.88
C LEU A 64 -8.06 -14.97 13.36
N PRO A 65 -8.97 -14.13 12.80
CA PRO A 65 -10.09 -14.62 12.04
C PRO A 65 -9.63 -15.06 10.63
N VAL A 66 -9.99 -16.27 10.22
CA VAL A 66 -9.72 -16.80 8.88
C VAL A 66 -11.04 -17.15 8.22
N THR A 67 -11.19 -16.68 6.99
CA THR A 67 -12.33 -17.01 6.13
C THR A 67 -12.11 -18.37 5.49
N LEU A 68 -13.05 -19.30 5.70
CA LEU A 68 -12.98 -20.66 5.17
C LEU A 68 -13.88 -20.80 3.94
N SER A 69 -13.35 -21.47 2.91
CA SER A 69 -14.11 -21.98 1.77
C SER A 69 -14.84 -23.28 2.12
N GLU A 70 -15.83 -23.68 1.31
CA GLU A 70 -16.64 -24.89 1.55
C GLU A 70 -15.80 -26.17 1.82
N GLY A 71 -14.71 -26.38 1.09
CA GLY A 71 -13.79 -27.51 1.33
C GLY A 71 -13.07 -27.44 2.68
N SER A 72 -12.68 -26.22 3.09
CA SER A 72 -11.97 -25.98 4.34
C SER A 72 -12.89 -26.06 5.57
N ILE A 73 -14.18 -25.80 5.41
CA ILE A 73 -15.18 -25.97 6.48
C ILE A 73 -15.24 -27.44 6.91
N LYS A 74 -15.34 -28.37 5.93
CA LYS A 74 -15.37 -29.81 6.22
C LYS A 74 -14.05 -30.30 6.82
N ALA A 75 -12.92 -29.76 6.36
CA ALA A 75 -11.59 -30.05 6.91
C ALA A 75 -11.48 -29.63 8.39
N VAL A 76 -12.04 -28.46 8.74
CA VAL A 76 -12.08 -27.96 10.11
C VAL A 76 -13.02 -28.79 10.99
N SER A 77 -14.18 -29.21 10.49
CA SER A 77 -15.07 -30.12 11.22
C SER A 77 -14.37 -31.46 11.54
N LEU A 78 -13.66 -32.03 10.56
CA LEU A 78 -12.86 -33.25 10.77
C LEU A 78 -11.78 -33.03 11.84
N ALA A 79 -11.11 -31.88 11.82
CA ALA A 79 -10.12 -31.51 12.84
C ALA A 79 -10.70 -31.39 14.24
N GLN A 80 -11.92 -30.85 14.38
CA GLN A 80 -12.64 -30.78 15.64
C GLN A 80 -13.02 -32.16 16.18
N GLU A 81 -13.38 -33.10 15.30
CA GLU A 81 -13.79 -34.45 15.68
C GLU A 81 -12.60 -35.37 16.03
N HIS A 82 -11.52 -35.33 15.24
CA HIS A 82 -10.45 -36.34 15.32
C HIS A 82 -9.11 -35.82 15.86
N TYR A 83 -8.87 -34.51 15.83
CA TYR A 83 -7.56 -33.91 16.16
C TYR A 83 -7.67 -32.85 17.27
N GLY A 84 -8.70 -32.95 18.11
CA GLY A 84 -8.91 -32.04 19.24
C GLY A 84 -9.09 -30.57 18.85
N GLY A 85 -9.55 -30.30 17.61
CA GLY A 85 -9.71 -28.96 17.08
C GLY A 85 -8.42 -28.29 16.59
N HIS A 86 -7.31 -29.04 16.46
CA HIS A 86 -6.06 -28.53 15.92
C HIS A 86 -5.98 -28.72 14.40
N VAL A 87 -5.56 -27.67 13.72
CA VAL A 87 -5.31 -27.65 12.27
C VAL A 87 -3.89 -27.14 12.02
N GLY A 88 -3.26 -27.62 10.94
CA GLY A 88 -2.00 -27.06 10.46
C GLY A 88 -2.28 -26.03 9.37
N ILE A 89 -1.71 -24.83 9.47
CA ILE A 89 -1.81 -23.81 8.43
C ILE A 89 -0.45 -23.66 7.78
N VAL A 90 -0.40 -23.83 6.47
CA VAL A 90 0.86 -23.84 5.71
C VAL A 90 0.74 -22.92 4.51
N LEU A 91 1.76 -22.10 4.27
CA LEU A 91 1.79 -21.21 3.13
C LEU A 91 1.90 -22.03 1.82
N SER A 92 1.16 -21.62 0.79
CA SER A 92 1.36 -22.10 -0.58
C SER A 92 2.38 -21.23 -1.32
N ARG A 93 3.28 -21.88 -2.08
CA ARG A 93 4.24 -21.26 -3.01
C ARG A 93 3.55 -20.73 -4.26
N GLU A 94 2.51 -21.40 -4.71
CA GLU A 94 1.77 -21.05 -5.91
C GLU A 94 0.44 -20.36 -5.57
N GLU A 95 -0.04 -19.52 -6.49
CA GLU A 95 -1.38 -18.94 -6.45
C GLU A 95 -2.43 -20.05 -6.68
N PRO A 96 -3.63 -19.95 -6.06
CA PRO A 96 -4.59 -21.03 -6.06
C PRO A 96 -5.07 -21.32 -7.47
N THR A 97 -4.68 -22.46 -8.04
CA THR A 97 -5.11 -22.82 -9.40
C THR A 97 -6.53 -23.38 -9.43
N GLU A 98 -7.01 -24.01 -8.34
CA GLU A 98 -8.36 -24.62 -8.32
C GLU A 98 -8.87 -24.99 -6.90
N GLY A 99 -8.44 -24.25 -5.86
CA GLY A 99 -8.94 -24.43 -4.49
C GLY A 99 -8.56 -25.74 -3.78
N LYS A 100 -7.78 -26.61 -4.42
CA LYS A 100 -7.17 -27.80 -3.83
C LYS A 100 -5.66 -27.60 -3.78
N GLY A 101 -5.11 -27.35 -2.59
CA GLY A 101 -3.67 -27.37 -2.42
C GLY A 101 -3.15 -28.80 -2.52
N GLN A 102 -2.00 -28.97 -3.17
CA GLN A 102 -1.23 -30.22 -3.13
C GLN A 102 0.00 -30.01 -2.23
N PHE A 103 0.52 -31.06 -1.60
CA PHE A 103 1.69 -30.93 -0.71
C PHE A 103 2.92 -30.37 -1.44
N ASP A 104 3.13 -30.73 -2.70
CA ASP A 104 4.25 -30.24 -3.52
C ASP A 104 4.29 -28.69 -3.66
N GLN A 105 3.12 -28.05 -3.55
CA GLN A 105 2.98 -26.60 -3.66
C GLN A 105 3.15 -25.90 -2.31
N LEU A 106 3.19 -26.64 -1.20
CA LEU A 106 3.26 -26.07 0.15
C LEU A 106 4.71 -25.90 0.63
N TYR A 107 4.91 -24.96 1.55
CA TYR A 107 6.15 -24.90 2.30
C TYR A 107 6.25 -26.06 3.30
N SER A 108 7.47 -26.44 3.67
CA SER A 108 7.70 -27.54 4.61
C SER A 108 7.36 -27.19 6.06
N VAL A 109 7.38 -25.88 6.40
CA VAL A 109 7.11 -25.36 7.73
C VAL A 109 5.82 -24.55 7.73
N GLY A 110 4.98 -24.81 8.72
CA GLY A 110 3.75 -24.08 8.99
C GLY A 110 3.52 -23.87 10.47
N VAL A 111 2.29 -23.49 10.81
CA VAL A 111 1.88 -23.27 12.20
C VAL A 111 0.64 -24.05 12.57
N ALA A 112 0.69 -24.70 13.72
CA ALA A 112 -0.44 -25.38 14.30
C ALA A 112 -1.33 -24.34 14.98
N ALA A 113 -2.61 -24.39 14.66
CA ALA A 113 -3.62 -23.50 15.21
C ALA A 113 -4.79 -24.30 15.77
N ARG A 114 -5.34 -23.85 16.90
CA ARG A 114 -6.56 -24.40 17.48
C ARG A 114 -7.76 -23.56 17.09
N VAL A 115 -8.79 -24.23 16.59
CA VAL A 115 -10.06 -23.60 16.22
C VAL A 115 -10.86 -23.33 17.48
N ILE A 116 -11.04 -22.05 17.82
CA ILE A 116 -11.76 -21.63 19.03
C ILE A 116 -13.27 -21.54 18.75
N LYS A 117 -13.63 -20.92 17.62
CA LYS A 117 -15.04 -20.71 17.26
C LYS A 117 -15.21 -20.58 15.75
N THR A 118 -16.30 -21.10 15.22
CA THR A 118 -16.72 -20.89 13.83
C THR A 118 -18.05 -20.14 13.80
N GLN A 119 -18.15 -19.10 12.97
CA GLN A 119 -19.36 -18.31 12.79
C GLN A 119 -19.70 -18.22 11.30
N PRO A 120 -20.92 -18.57 10.88
CA PRO A 120 -21.34 -18.36 9.50
C PRO A 120 -21.46 -16.87 9.21
N LEU A 121 -20.91 -16.44 8.07
CA LEU A 121 -21.08 -15.10 7.54
C LEU A 121 -22.45 -15.00 6.87
N ALA A 122 -23.06 -13.81 6.87
CA ALA A 122 -24.36 -13.57 6.26
C ALA A 122 -24.37 -14.07 4.79
N GLY A 123 -25.16 -15.10 4.50
CA GLY A 123 -25.16 -15.82 3.21
C GLY A 123 -24.84 -17.31 3.28
N GLY A 124 -24.41 -17.84 4.43
CA GLY A 124 -24.37 -19.29 4.73
C GLY A 124 -23.28 -20.13 4.06
N GLN A 125 -22.71 -19.67 2.94
CA GLN A 125 -21.66 -20.39 2.20
C GLN A 125 -20.24 -20.14 2.73
N VAL A 126 -20.03 -19.05 3.47
CA VAL A 126 -18.71 -18.65 3.97
C VAL A 126 -18.75 -18.67 5.49
N VAL A 127 -17.79 -19.36 6.11
CA VAL A 127 -17.65 -19.44 7.57
C VAL A 127 -16.38 -18.72 8.00
N GLN A 128 -16.50 -17.88 9.01
CA GLN A 128 -15.38 -17.25 9.68
C GLN A 128 -14.97 -18.10 10.87
N ALA A 129 -13.72 -18.59 10.88
CA ALA A 129 -13.15 -19.32 11.99
C ALA A 129 -12.17 -18.43 12.76
N PHE A 130 -12.33 -18.37 14.08
CA PHE A 130 -11.39 -17.75 15.00
C PHE A 130 -10.40 -18.81 15.46
N MET A 131 -9.14 -18.62 15.09
CA MET A 131 -8.07 -19.57 15.38
C MET A 131 -7.00 -18.95 16.26
N GLN A 132 -6.51 -19.73 17.22
CA GLN A 132 -5.34 -19.41 18.04
C GLN A 132 -4.14 -20.16 17.50
N VAL A 133 -3.11 -19.45 17.07
CA VAL A 133 -1.87 -20.06 16.58
C VAL A 133 -0.97 -20.41 17.76
N ILE A 134 -0.54 -21.67 17.85
CA ILE A 134 0.10 -22.23 19.05
C ILE A 134 1.60 -22.41 18.84
N ARG A 135 2.01 -23.21 17.85
CA ARG A 135 3.43 -23.56 17.62
C ARG A 135 3.76 -23.71 16.15
N ARG A 136 5.04 -23.56 15.82
CA ARG A 136 5.62 -23.96 14.53
C ARG A 136 5.67 -25.48 14.42
N PHE A 137 5.49 -25.99 13.22
CA PHE A 137 5.75 -27.40 12.93
C PHE A 137 6.39 -27.55 11.55
N ARG A 138 7.06 -28.68 11.35
CA ARG A 138 7.52 -29.16 10.04
C ARG A 138 6.74 -30.39 9.63
N ILE A 139 6.32 -30.45 8.38
CA ILE A 139 5.74 -31.67 7.78
C ILE A 139 6.81 -32.74 7.69
N VAL A 140 6.56 -33.91 8.27
CA VAL A 140 7.47 -35.07 8.24
C VAL A 140 7.01 -36.07 7.19
N GLU A 141 5.71 -36.38 7.17
CA GLU A 141 5.14 -37.38 6.28
C GLU A 141 3.75 -36.96 5.80
N GLU A 142 3.46 -37.22 4.53
CA GLU A 142 2.15 -37.00 3.91
C GLU A 142 1.28 -38.25 4.10
N VAL A 143 0.24 -38.14 4.93
CA VAL A 143 -0.61 -39.29 5.29
C VAL A 143 -1.76 -39.45 4.29
N ALA A 144 -2.38 -38.34 3.87
CA ALA A 144 -3.48 -38.35 2.90
C ALA A 144 -3.56 -37.05 2.12
N GLN A 145 -3.92 -37.14 0.83
CA GLN A 145 -4.07 -35.97 -0.06
C GLN A 145 -5.53 -35.66 -0.45
N ALA A 146 -6.46 -36.62 -0.38
CA ALA A 146 -7.86 -36.41 -0.73
C ALA A 146 -8.77 -37.25 0.20
N PRO A 147 -9.92 -36.72 0.65
CA PRO A 147 -10.50 -35.41 0.34
C PRO A 147 -9.89 -34.23 1.10
N PHE A 148 -9.02 -34.49 2.09
CA PHE A 148 -8.33 -33.48 2.89
C PHE A 148 -6.84 -33.80 2.95
N LEU A 149 -6.01 -32.77 3.06
CA LEU A 149 -4.58 -32.92 3.30
C LEU A 149 -4.37 -33.28 4.78
N ILE A 150 -3.74 -34.42 5.04
CA ILE A 150 -3.38 -34.86 6.39
C ILE A 150 -1.90 -35.17 6.38
N ALA A 151 -1.17 -34.60 7.33
CA ALA A 151 0.26 -34.81 7.48
C ALA A 151 0.63 -35.16 8.91
N GLU A 152 1.68 -35.96 9.05
CA GLU A 152 2.40 -36.13 10.30
C GLU A 152 3.39 -34.97 10.47
N VAL A 153 3.40 -34.38 11.67
CA VAL A 153 4.09 -33.12 11.93
C VAL A 153 5.04 -33.25 13.10
N LYS A 154 6.17 -32.55 13.02
CA LYS A 154 7.10 -32.37 14.13
C LYS A 154 7.07 -30.93 14.59
N TYR A 155 6.71 -30.71 15.85
CA TYR A 155 6.73 -29.38 16.45
C TYR A 155 8.16 -28.87 16.59
N LEU A 156 8.36 -27.61 16.24
CA LEU A 156 9.66 -26.95 16.29
C LEU A 156 9.76 -26.10 17.54
N GLU A 157 10.91 -26.16 18.19
CA GLU A 157 11.26 -25.32 19.33
C GLU A 157 12.36 -24.35 18.93
N ASP A 158 12.32 -23.15 19.50
CA ASP A 158 13.36 -22.14 19.27
C ASP A 158 14.68 -22.60 19.90
N LEU A 159 15.79 -22.28 19.23
CA LEU A 159 17.11 -22.50 19.81
C LEU A 159 17.31 -21.59 21.04
N PRO A 160 18.10 -22.03 22.04
CA PRO A 160 18.36 -21.24 23.22
C PRO A 160 18.96 -19.88 22.86
N ALA A 161 18.41 -18.81 23.44
CA ALA A 161 18.84 -17.45 23.13
C ALA A 161 20.30 -17.22 23.52
N PRO A 162 21.12 -16.62 22.63
CA PRO A 162 22.49 -16.28 22.97
C PRO A 162 22.51 -15.18 24.05
N ARG A 163 23.53 -15.23 24.92
CA ARG A 163 23.73 -14.24 26.00
C ARG A 163 24.67 -13.10 25.59
N SER A 164 24.89 -12.88 24.29
CA SER A 164 25.82 -11.89 23.77
C SER A 164 25.28 -10.46 23.92
N PRO A 165 26.14 -9.45 24.10
CA PRO A 165 25.72 -8.05 24.09
C PRO A 165 25.14 -7.64 22.72
N GLU A 166 25.62 -8.24 21.63
CA GLU A 166 25.13 -8.02 20.27
C GLU A 166 23.67 -8.48 20.10
N PHE A 167 23.31 -9.63 20.69
CA PHE A 167 21.93 -10.12 20.68
C PHE A 167 20.98 -9.16 21.40
N ARG A 168 21.39 -8.66 22.58
CA ARG A 168 20.62 -7.65 23.33
C ARG A 168 20.46 -6.35 22.54
N ALA A 169 21.54 -5.89 21.90
CA ALA A 169 21.50 -4.70 21.04
C ALA A 169 20.53 -4.88 19.87
N THR A 170 20.48 -6.07 19.27
CA THR A 170 19.56 -6.41 18.17
C THR A 170 18.10 -6.36 18.64
N ILE A 171 17.80 -6.89 19.83
CA ILE A 171 16.45 -6.80 20.41
C ILE A 171 16.02 -5.34 20.58
N LEU A 172 16.88 -4.51 21.18
CA LEU A 172 16.60 -3.09 21.38
C LEU A 172 16.41 -2.35 20.05
N ALA A 173 17.18 -2.71 19.02
CA ALA A 173 17.04 -2.15 17.68
C ALA A 173 15.68 -2.50 17.06
N VAL A 174 15.23 -3.76 17.15
CA VAL A 174 13.92 -4.19 16.67
C VAL A 174 12.79 -3.46 17.40
N VAL A 175 12.88 -3.31 18.72
CA VAL A 175 11.91 -2.53 19.51
C VAL A 175 11.86 -1.08 19.06
N ALA A 176 13.02 -0.44 18.91
CA ALA A 176 13.11 0.96 18.51
C ALA A 176 12.53 1.19 17.11
N GLU A 177 12.87 0.35 16.13
CA GLU A 177 12.35 0.45 14.77
C GLU A 177 10.85 0.19 14.70
N THR A 178 10.35 -0.77 15.48
CA THR A 178 8.90 -1.03 15.50
C THR A 178 8.12 0.13 16.11
N LYS A 179 8.64 0.75 17.19
CA LYS A 179 8.04 1.95 17.77
C LYS A 179 8.01 3.11 16.77
N ALA A 180 9.11 3.31 16.06
CA ALA A 180 9.18 4.34 15.01
C ALA A 180 8.18 4.09 13.89
N LEU A 181 7.98 2.83 13.47
CA LEU A 181 6.94 2.44 12.51
C LEU A 181 5.53 2.82 13.02
N PHE A 182 5.25 2.61 14.31
CA PHE A 182 3.97 2.97 14.91
C PHE A 182 3.76 4.47 15.03
N ASP A 183 4.82 5.26 15.21
CA ASP A 183 4.73 6.73 15.22
C ASP A 183 4.42 7.30 13.84
N GLU A 184 4.95 6.67 12.77
CA GLU A 184 4.72 7.10 11.39
C GLU A 184 3.35 6.66 10.82
N ASN A 185 2.67 5.71 11.48
CA ASN A 185 1.37 5.20 11.05
C ASN A 185 0.33 5.27 12.19
N PRO A 186 -0.58 6.28 12.17
CA PRO A 186 -1.61 6.47 13.19
C PRO A 186 -2.61 5.32 13.34
N SER A 187 -2.64 4.35 12.41
CA SER A 187 -3.51 3.18 12.51
C SER A 187 -3.10 2.20 13.61
N TYR A 188 -1.88 2.29 14.14
CA TYR A 188 -1.46 1.47 15.27
C TYR A 188 -1.86 2.14 16.59
N GLY A 189 -2.70 1.45 17.37
CA GLY A 189 -3.17 1.94 18.67
C GLY A 189 -2.07 1.95 19.75
N GLN A 190 -2.25 2.78 20.80
CA GLN A 190 -1.34 2.84 21.95
C GLN A 190 -1.18 1.48 22.66
N GLU A 191 -2.20 0.62 22.61
CA GLU A 191 -2.16 -0.73 23.17
C GLU A 191 -1.06 -1.61 22.54
N LEU A 192 -0.79 -1.46 21.24
CA LEU A 192 0.25 -2.23 20.55
C LEU A 192 1.66 -1.80 20.99
N LYS A 193 1.85 -0.51 21.33
CA LYS A 193 3.12 -0.01 21.87
C LYS A 193 3.44 -0.63 23.22
N LEU A 194 2.45 -0.73 24.10
CA LEU A 194 2.59 -1.37 25.42
C LEU A 194 2.88 -2.88 25.33
N ILE A 195 2.37 -3.54 24.29
CA ILE A 195 2.65 -4.95 24.03
C ILE A 195 4.14 -5.16 23.67
N ILE A 196 4.71 -4.30 22.83
CA ILE A 196 6.13 -4.40 22.44
C ILE A 196 7.06 -4.22 23.64
N ASP A 197 6.74 -3.29 24.54
CA ASP A 197 7.55 -3.05 25.73
C ASP A 197 7.67 -4.31 26.61
N ARG A 198 6.59 -5.09 26.71
CA ARG A 198 6.58 -6.35 27.47
C ARG A 198 7.38 -7.47 26.80
N PHE A 199 7.34 -7.58 25.47
CA PHE A 199 8.07 -8.63 24.76
C PHE A 199 9.60 -8.44 24.76
N SER A 200 10.06 -7.20 24.88
CA SER A 200 11.46 -6.80 24.70
C SER A 200 12.48 -7.48 25.64
N SER A 201 12.05 -8.00 26.80
CA SER A 201 12.98 -8.50 27.84
C SER A 201 12.95 -10.02 27.97
N ASP A 202 11.76 -10.60 27.90
CA ASP A 202 11.55 -11.98 28.34
C ASP A 202 11.33 -12.94 27.17
N GLN A 203 10.92 -12.44 25.99
CA GLN A 203 10.43 -13.28 24.88
C GLN A 203 10.84 -12.73 23.51
N PRO A 204 12.15 -12.76 23.16
CA PRO A 204 12.65 -12.24 21.89
C PRO A 204 12.05 -12.95 20.68
N GLY A 205 11.72 -14.24 20.80
CA GLY A 205 11.07 -14.99 19.75
C GLY A 205 9.69 -14.45 19.40
N MET A 206 8.86 -14.14 20.41
CA MET A 206 7.55 -13.53 20.20
C MET A 206 7.64 -12.11 19.68
N LEU A 207 8.66 -11.34 20.09
CA LEU A 207 8.91 -10.02 19.52
C LEU A 207 9.14 -10.12 18.00
N ALA A 208 10.02 -11.02 17.56
CA ALA A 208 10.31 -11.21 16.14
C ALA A 208 9.05 -11.61 15.35
N ASP A 209 8.26 -12.51 15.93
CA ASP A 209 7.04 -13.07 15.34
C ASP A 209 5.93 -12.02 15.21
N PHE A 210 5.69 -11.28 16.29
CA PHE A 210 4.70 -10.22 16.33
C PHE A 210 5.06 -9.08 15.37
N THR A 211 6.32 -8.66 15.35
CA THR A 211 6.79 -7.58 14.47
C THR A 211 6.77 -7.99 13.00
N ALA A 212 7.15 -9.22 12.67
CA ALA A 212 7.01 -9.75 11.31
C ALA A 212 5.54 -9.80 10.87
N ALA A 213 4.63 -10.24 11.74
CA ALA A 213 3.20 -10.30 11.43
C ALA A 213 2.54 -8.94 11.15
N LEU A 214 3.10 -7.85 11.69
CA LEU A 214 2.59 -6.49 11.50
C LEU A 214 3.01 -5.85 10.17
N THR A 215 3.97 -6.45 9.46
CA THR A 215 4.51 -5.90 8.22
C THR A 215 3.63 -6.23 7.02
N THR A 216 3.23 -5.21 6.28
CA THR A 216 2.19 -5.31 5.24
C THR A 216 2.73 -5.18 3.82
N GLY A 217 3.82 -4.45 3.60
CA GLY A 217 4.44 -4.21 2.30
C GLY A 217 5.51 -5.23 1.88
N SER A 218 5.88 -6.17 2.76
CA SER A 218 6.94 -7.15 2.47
C SER A 218 6.43 -8.39 1.74
N ASP A 219 7.33 -9.05 0.99
CA ASP A 219 7.04 -10.28 0.25
C ASP A 219 6.69 -11.43 1.20
N ARG A 220 5.79 -12.30 0.76
CA ARG A 220 5.36 -13.50 1.50
C ARG A 220 6.52 -14.47 1.70
N GLY A 221 7.45 -14.53 0.74
CA GLY A 221 8.70 -15.30 0.83
C GLY A 221 9.56 -14.85 2.01
N ASP A 222 9.89 -13.56 2.08
CA ASP A 222 10.67 -12.97 3.19
C ASP A 222 10.06 -13.28 4.56
N ILE A 223 8.72 -13.23 4.68
CA ILE A 223 8.01 -13.54 5.95
C ILE A 223 8.05 -15.04 6.27
N GLN A 224 7.98 -15.90 5.25
CA GLN A 224 8.10 -17.34 5.41
C GLN A 224 9.51 -17.74 5.87
N GLU A 225 10.55 -17.08 5.36
CA GLU A 225 11.92 -17.32 5.84
C GLU A 225 12.07 -17.01 7.33
N ILE A 226 11.41 -15.96 7.84
CA ILE A 226 11.38 -15.65 9.28
C ILE A 226 10.67 -16.75 10.05
N LEU A 227 9.56 -17.29 9.53
CA LEU A 227 8.84 -18.40 10.17
C LEU A 227 9.71 -19.67 10.26
N GLU A 228 10.51 -19.94 9.23
CA GLU A 228 11.40 -21.10 9.11
C GLU A 228 12.68 -21.00 9.96
N THR A 229 13.08 -19.79 10.35
CA THR A 229 14.31 -19.54 11.11
C THR A 229 14.11 -19.85 12.60
N LEU A 230 14.80 -20.89 13.11
CA LEU A 230 14.74 -21.31 14.52
C LEU A 230 15.79 -20.62 15.40
N ASP A 231 16.88 -20.13 14.78
CA ASP A 231 17.88 -19.32 15.46
C ASP A 231 17.31 -17.93 15.76
N LEU A 232 17.27 -17.55 17.04
CA LEU A 232 16.64 -16.30 17.47
C LEU A 232 17.43 -15.07 17.03
N GLU A 233 18.75 -15.15 16.97
CA GLU A 233 19.59 -14.01 16.57
C GLU A 233 19.43 -13.75 15.07
N GLU A 234 19.51 -14.80 14.26
CA GLU A 234 19.28 -14.72 12.82
C GLU A 234 17.84 -14.25 12.52
N ARG A 235 16.85 -14.78 13.24
CA ARG A 235 15.45 -14.38 13.08
C ARG A 235 15.25 -12.90 13.37
N LEU A 236 15.80 -12.38 14.47
CA LEU A 236 15.72 -10.96 14.80
C LEU A 236 16.41 -10.07 13.75
N LEU A 237 17.56 -10.49 13.22
CA LEU A 237 18.26 -9.74 12.17
C LEU A 237 17.44 -9.67 10.87
N LYS A 238 16.85 -10.80 10.44
CA LYS A 238 15.94 -10.84 9.29
C LYS A 238 14.73 -9.94 9.50
N THR A 239 14.11 -10.03 10.67
CA THR A 239 12.97 -9.18 11.03
C THR A 239 13.35 -7.70 11.07
N LEU A 240 14.52 -7.33 11.59
CA LEU A 240 15.00 -5.95 11.60
C LEU A 240 15.16 -5.39 10.18
N LEU A 241 15.73 -6.18 9.27
CA LEU A 241 15.88 -5.81 7.86
C LEU A 241 14.51 -5.59 7.21
N LEU A 242 13.56 -6.48 7.48
CA LEU A 242 12.20 -6.39 6.98
C LEU A 242 11.49 -5.13 7.52
N LEU A 243 11.60 -4.83 8.81
CA LEU A 243 11.06 -3.61 9.42
C LEU A 243 11.62 -2.33 8.78
N LYS A 244 12.92 -2.30 8.49
CA LYS A 244 13.54 -1.14 7.82
C LYS A 244 13.00 -0.94 6.40
N LYS A 245 12.79 -2.02 5.64
CA LYS A 245 12.13 -1.96 4.33
C LYS A 245 10.70 -1.41 4.47
N GLU A 246 9.91 -1.94 5.40
CA GLU A 246 8.52 -1.50 5.63
C GLU A 246 8.46 -0.01 6.00
N ARG A 247 9.31 0.42 6.93
CA ARG A 247 9.37 1.81 7.36
C ARG A 247 9.76 2.76 6.21
N HIS A 248 10.69 2.35 5.36
CA HIS A 248 11.03 3.12 4.17
C HIS A 248 9.82 3.29 3.23
N LEU A 249 9.03 2.23 3.01
CA LEU A 249 7.81 2.29 2.21
C LEU A 249 6.75 3.21 2.85
N VAL A 250 6.52 3.11 4.16
CA VAL A 250 5.58 3.97 4.89
C VAL A 250 6.00 5.44 4.80
N SER A 251 7.28 5.75 5.03
CA SER A 251 7.82 7.09 4.91
C SER A 251 7.64 7.67 3.50
N LEU A 252 7.91 6.87 2.46
CA LEU A 252 7.71 7.27 1.07
C LEU A 252 6.21 7.53 0.77
N ARG A 253 5.31 6.66 1.22
CA ARG A 253 3.85 6.84 1.09
C ARG A 253 3.37 8.13 1.76
N ASN A 254 3.88 8.42 2.95
CA ASN A 254 3.55 9.66 3.68
C ASN A 254 4.06 10.89 2.94
N LYS A 255 5.29 10.84 2.39
CA LYS A 255 5.85 11.92 1.58
C LYS A 255 5.05 12.18 0.30
N ILE A 256 4.64 11.12 -0.42
CA ILE A 256 3.81 11.24 -1.62
C ILE A 256 2.45 11.85 -1.26
N SER A 257 1.80 11.35 -0.21
CA SER A 257 0.51 11.88 0.25
C SER A 257 0.60 13.37 0.58
N LYS A 258 1.67 13.79 1.27
CA LYS A 258 1.90 15.20 1.61
C LYS A 258 2.09 16.08 0.37
N GLN A 259 2.90 15.64 -0.59
CA GLN A 259 3.13 16.37 -1.85
C GLN A 259 1.85 16.51 -2.67
N ILE A 260 1.00 15.49 -2.70
CA ILE A 260 -0.30 15.56 -3.38
C ILE A 260 -1.20 16.58 -2.68
N GLN A 261 -1.25 16.55 -1.35
CA GLN A 261 -2.05 17.50 -0.57
C GLN A 261 -1.61 18.95 -0.75
N GLU A 262 -0.30 19.20 -0.78
CA GLU A 262 0.29 20.53 -1.06
C GLU A 262 -0.13 21.02 -2.45
N ARG A 263 0.00 20.18 -3.49
CA ARG A 263 -0.42 20.53 -4.86
C ARG A 263 -1.93 20.80 -4.98
N ILE A 264 -2.76 20.05 -4.27
CA ILE A 264 -4.21 20.28 -4.25
C ILE A 264 -4.52 21.61 -3.57
N SER A 265 -3.88 21.89 -2.42
CA SER A 265 -4.07 23.15 -1.69
C SER A 265 -3.64 24.36 -2.52
N GLU A 266 -2.51 24.28 -3.22
CA GLU A 266 -2.05 25.34 -4.13
C GLU A 266 -3.06 25.60 -5.26
N LYS A 267 -3.56 24.54 -5.92
CA LYS A 267 -4.57 24.67 -6.97
C LYS A 267 -5.90 25.22 -6.47
N GLN A 268 -6.36 24.78 -5.30
CA GLN A 268 -7.57 25.32 -4.67
C GLN A 268 -7.42 26.80 -4.34
N ARG A 269 -6.25 27.20 -3.81
CA ARG A 269 -5.94 28.60 -3.53
C ARG A 269 -5.90 29.45 -4.80
N GLU A 270 -5.26 28.97 -5.87
CA GLU A 270 -5.21 29.65 -7.16
C GLU A 270 -6.60 29.80 -7.78
N TYR A 271 -7.42 28.76 -7.70
CA TYR A 271 -8.82 28.79 -8.16
C TYR A 271 -9.61 29.87 -7.40
N LEU A 272 -9.55 29.87 -6.07
CA LEU A 272 -10.27 30.84 -5.24
C LEU A 272 -9.82 32.28 -5.54
N LEU A 273 -8.52 32.53 -5.66
CA LEU A 273 -7.99 33.85 -5.99
C LEU A 273 -8.44 34.33 -7.38
N ARG A 274 -8.54 33.42 -8.35
CA ARG A 274 -9.07 33.75 -9.69
C ARG A 274 -10.54 34.10 -9.65
N GLU A 275 -11.33 33.36 -8.88
CA GLU A 275 -12.76 33.62 -8.72
C GLU A 275 -12.98 34.99 -8.06
N GLN A 276 -12.24 35.29 -6.99
CA GLN A 276 -12.25 36.59 -6.34
C GLN A 276 -11.84 37.74 -7.27
N LEU A 277 -10.78 37.55 -8.08
CA LEU A 277 -10.39 38.56 -9.08
C LEU A 277 -11.46 38.75 -10.15
N SER A 278 -12.18 37.69 -10.54
CA SER A 278 -13.28 37.77 -11.50
C SER A 278 -14.46 38.55 -10.93
N GLU A 279 -14.82 38.31 -9.67
CA GLU A 279 -15.86 39.06 -8.98
C GLU A 279 -15.49 40.53 -8.80
N ILE A 280 -14.26 40.85 -8.39
CA ILE A 280 -13.78 42.23 -8.27
C ILE A 280 -13.84 42.96 -9.62
N ARG A 281 -13.43 42.31 -10.71
CA ARG A 281 -13.52 42.88 -12.08
C ARG A 281 -14.97 43.19 -12.48
N LYS A 282 -15.91 42.32 -12.07
CA LYS A 282 -17.34 42.51 -12.30
C LYS A 282 -17.90 43.67 -11.47
N GLU A 283 -17.51 43.79 -10.20
CA GLU A 283 -17.93 44.90 -9.33
C GLU A 283 -17.35 46.26 -9.75
N LEU A 284 -16.14 46.30 -10.32
CA LEU A 284 -15.49 47.51 -10.81
C LEU A 284 -16.07 48.04 -12.13
N GLY A 285 -17.07 47.37 -12.72
CA GLY A 285 -17.69 47.78 -13.99
C GLY A 285 -16.74 47.72 -15.19
N MET A 286 -15.66 46.93 -15.11
CA MET A 286 -14.71 46.70 -16.20
C MET A 286 -15.22 45.64 -17.19
N GLU A 287 -16.53 45.50 -17.35
CA GLU A 287 -17.13 44.79 -18.49
C GLU A 287 -17.08 45.70 -19.72
N GLU A 288 -15.89 45.93 -20.28
CA GLU A 288 -15.85 45.91 -21.74
C GLU A 288 -15.71 44.44 -22.07
N GLU A 289 -16.80 43.81 -22.53
CA GLU A 289 -16.73 42.42 -22.97
C GLU A 289 -15.54 42.30 -23.93
N PRO A 290 -14.65 41.31 -23.76
CA PRO A 290 -13.54 41.09 -24.69
C PRO A 290 -13.99 41.06 -26.16
N GLN A 291 -15.25 40.68 -26.36
CA GLN A 291 -15.98 40.66 -27.62
C GLN A 291 -16.25 42.07 -28.18
N GLU A 292 -16.67 43.04 -27.35
CA GLU A 292 -16.88 44.43 -27.79
C GLU A 292 -15.57 45.12 -28.18
N MET A 293 -14.48 44.85 -27.43
CA MET A 293 -13.13 45.33 -27.79
C MET A 293 -12.67 44.83 -29.16
N LEU A 294 -12.88 43.54 -29.45
CA LEU A 294 -12.53 42.94 -30.75
C LEU A 294 -13.36 43.51 -31.88
N LYS A 295 -14.67 43.70 -31.66
CA LYS A 295 -15.57 44.30 -32.64
C LYS A 295 -15.12 45.71 -33.02
N ARG A 296 -14.71 46.51 -32.03
CA ARG A 296 -14.20 47.87 -32.25
C ARG A 296 -12.87 47.86 -33.01
N GLU A 297 -11.94 46.97 -32.62
CA GLU A 297 -10.63 46.83 -33.29
C GLU A 297 -10.78 46.57 -34.80
N PHE A 298 -11.66 45.64 -35.20
CA PHE A 298 -11.88 45.34 -36.62
C PHE A 298 -12.66 46.44 -37.36
N ALA A 299 -13.58 47.14 -36.69
CA ALA A 299 -14.31 48.26 -37.26
C ALA A 299 -13.39 49.44 -37.60
N GLU A 300 -12.47 49.80 -36.68
CA GLU A 300 -11.49 50.87 -36.89
C GLU A 300 -10.54 50.57 -38.07
N ARG A 301 -10.19 49.29 -38.31
CA ARG A 301 -9.33 48.90 -39.45
C ARG A 301 -10.01 49.00 -40.82
N LEU A 302 -11.33 48.94 -40.85
CA LEU A 302 -12.14 49.05 -42.07
C LEU A 302 -12.55 50.50 -42.34
N GLU A 303 -12.42 51.38 -41.36
CA GLU A 303 -12.75 52.79 -41.48
C GLU A 303 -11.91 53.45 -42.60
N GLY A 304 -12.59 54.09 -43.55
CA GLY A 304 -11.95 54.74 -44.71
C GLY A 304 -11.59 53.82 -45.89
N LYS A 305 -11.84 52.51 -45.81
CA LYS A 305 -11.67 51.58 -46.95
C LYS A 305 -12.97 51.39 -47.72
N THR A 306 -12.88 51.18 -49.04
CA THR A 306 -14.06 50.84 -49.87
C THR A 306 -14.10 49.34 -50.14
N VAL A 307 -14.75 48.61 -49.23
CA VAL A 307 -14.88 47.16 -49.27
C VAL A 307 -16.02 46.77 -50.23
N PRO A 308 -15.81 45.83 -51.17
CA PRO A 308 -16.89 45.29 -51.98
C PRO A 308 -17.97 44.59 -51.13
N GLU A 309 -19.24 44.72 -51.49
CA GLU A 309 -20.38 44.22 -50.71
C GLU A 309 -20.30 42.70 -50.43
N ALA A 310 -19.81 41.91 -51.38
CA ALA A 310 -19.62 40.47 -51.21
C ALA A 310 -18.60 40.13 -50.09
N VAL A 311 -17.57 40.96 -49.92
CA VAL A 311 -16.54 40.77 -48.89
C VAL A 311 -17.03 41.27 -47.54
N GLN A 312 -17.78 42.38 -47.52
CA GLN A 312 -18.37 42.91 -46.29
C GLN A 312 -19.30 41.88 -45.62
N LYS A 313 -20.14 41.18 -46.40
CA LYS A 313 -21.01 40.11 -45.87
C LYS A 313 -20.21 38.98 -45.19
N VAL A 314 -19.11 38.56 -45.80
CA VAL A 314 -18.24 37.53 -45.22
C VAL A 314 -17.56 38.02 -43.94
N ILE A 315 -17.11 39.28 -43.90
CA ILE A 315 -16.54 39.88 -42.70
C ILE A 315 -17.57 39.91 -41.57
N ASP A 316 -18.80 40.34 -41.85
CA ASP A 316 -19.86 40.44 -40.84
C ASP A 316 -20.27 39.05 -40.30
N GLU A 317 -20.37 38.03 -41.18
CA GLU A 317 -20.65 36.64 -40.78
C GLU A 317 -19.54 36.04 -39.90
N GLU A 318 -18.28 36.23 -40.29
CA GLU A 318 -17.14 35.69 -39.54
C GLU A 318 -16.92 36.44 -38.22
N LEU A 319 -17.18 37.75 -38.18
CA LEU A 319 -17.19 38.54 -36.95
C LEU A 319 -18.29 38.05 -36.00
N GLY A 320 -19.49 37.78 -36.51
CA GLY A 320 -20.60 37.21 -35.73
C GLY A 320 -20.25 35.86 -35.11
N LYS A 321 -19.57 34.98 -35.85
CA LYS A 321 -19.08 33.69 -35.33
C LYS A 321 -18.00 33.88 -34.27
N LEU A 322 -17.02 34.76 -34.51
CA LEU A 322 -15.93 35.03 -33.57
C LEU A 322 -16.44 35.53 -32.21
N LEU A 323 -17.48 36.35 -32.21
CA LEU A 323 -18.11 36.88 -30.99
C LEU A 323 -18.89 35.80 -30.21
N GLN A 324 -19.22 34.66 -30.80
CA GLN A 324 -19.91 33.57 -30.09
C GLN A 324 -18.95 32.49 -29.59
N LEU A 325 -17.71 32.47 -30.08
CA LEU A 325 -16.71 31.47 -29.72
C LEU A 325 -15.99 31.83 -28.42
N ASP A 326 -15.69 30.81 -27.62
CA ASP A 326 -14.79 30.96 -26.47
C ASP A 326 -13.37 31.23 -26.98
N THR A 327 -12.73 32.25 -26.42
CA THR A 327 -11.31 32.61 -26.60
C THR A 327 -10.32 31.44 -26.46
N ARG A 328 -10.67 30.35 -25.77
CA ARG A 328 -9.84 29.16 -25.62
C ARG A 328 -10.03 28.12 -26.72
N SER A 329 -11.01 28.28 -27.60
CA SER A 329 -11.25 27.36 -28.71
C SER A 329 -10.15 27.50 -29.77
N PRO A 330 -9.60 26.40 -30.32
CA PRO A 330 -8.69 26.48 -31.46
C PRO A 330 -9.33 27.16 -32.69
N GLU A 331 -10.66 27.08 -32.82
CA GLU A 331 -11.42 27.74 -33.89
C GLU A 331 -11.35 29.27 -33.79
N PHE A 332 -11.29 29.82 -32.57
CA PHE A 332 -11.18 31.26 -32.32
C PHE A 332 -9.94 31.85 -33.00
N SER A 333 -8.80 31.15 -32.93
CA SER A 333 -7.55 31.59 -33.57
C SER A 333 -7.65 31.63 -35.10
N THR A 334 -8.36 30.67 -35.68
CA THR A 334 -8.54 30.55 -37.13
C THR A 334 -9.42 31.68 -37.67
N HIS A 335 -10.56 31.92 -37.03
CA HIS A 335 -11.49 33.00 -37.42
C HIS A 335 -10.86 34.39 -37.24
N ARG A 336 -10.11 34.60 -36.14
CA ARG A 336 -9.38 35.86 -35.91
C ARG A 336 -8.34 36.11 -37.00
N ASN A 337 -7.51 35.11 -37.31
CA ASN A 337 -6.49 35.24 -38.34
C ASN A 337 -7.11 35.53 -39.72
N TYR A 338 -8.25 34.91 -40.02
CA TYR A 338 -8.95 35.16 -41.29
C TYR A 338 -9.50 36.59 -41.37
N LEU A 339 -10.11 37.09 -40.30
CA LEU A 339 -10.55 38.49 -40.20
C LEU A 339 -9.39 39.49 -40.24
N ASP A 340 -8.25 39.15 -39.62
CA ASP A 340 -7.03 39.95 -39.70
C ASP A 340 -6.56 40.08 -41.16
N TRP A 341 -6.54 38.97 -41.91
CA TRP A 341 -6.19 39.00 -43.33
C TRP A 341 -7.18 39.82 -44.17
N LEU A 342 -8.48 39.62 -43.97
CA LEU A 342 -9.51 40.35 -44.71
C LEU A 342 -9.46 41.86 -44.42
N THR A 343 -9.22 42.26 -43.18
CA THR A 343 -9.16 43.68 -42.78
C THR A 343 -7.82 44.33 -43.11
N ALA A 344 -6.72 43.58 -43.25
CA ALA A 344 -5.42 44.11 -43.65
C ALA A 344 -5.35 44.53 -45.13
N MET A 345 -6.20 43.97 -45.98
CA MET A 345 -6.18 44.25 -47.42
C MET A 345 -6.52 45.73 -47.73
N PRO A 346 -5.86 46.33 -48.73
CA PRO A 346 -6.06 47.73 -49.10
C PRO A 346 -7.27 47.88 -50.04
N TRP A 347 -8.46 47.54 -49.54
CA TRP A 347 -9.70 47.60 -50.30
C TRP A 347 -9.94 49.00 -50.86
N GLY A 348 -10.20 49.09 -52.17
CA GLY A 348 -10.41 50.36 -52.86
C GLY A 348 -9.15 51.08 -53.34
N VAL A 349 -7.97 50.68 -52.85
CA VAL A 349 -6.70 51.30 -53.28
C VAL A 349 -6.19 50.56 -54.50
N ARG A 350 -6.39 51.15 -55.67
CA ARG A 350 -5.82 50.64 -56.93
C ARG A 350 -4.61 51.48 -57.31
N SER A 351 -3.47 50.83 -57.58
CA SER A 351 -2.36 51.53 -58.22
C SER A 351 -2.73 51.87 -59.67
N ARG A 352 -2.38 53.07 -60.14
CA ARG A 352 -2.50 53.42 -61.56
C ARG A 352 -1.47 52.61 -62.36
N ARG A 353 -1.89 51.48 -62.92
CA ARG A 353 -1.05 50.66 -63.82
C ARG A 353 -0.77 51.47 -65.09
N LYS A 354 0.45 52.02 -65.22
CA LYS A 354 0.93 52.67 -66.45
C LYS A 354 1.63 51.64 -67.34
N ALA A 355 0.89 50.65 -67.83
CA ALA A 355 1.40 49.74 -68.85
C ALA A 355 1.36 50.47 -70.20
N SER A 356 2.49 51.03 -70.63
CA SER A 356 2.63 51.65 -71.95
C SER A 356 3.62 50.85 -72.77
N LEU A 357 3.13 50.13 -73.77
CA LEU A 357 3.95 49.36 -74.71
C LEU A 357 5.01 50.23 -75.41
N LYS A 358 4.68 51.48 -75.73
CA LYS A 358 5.63 52.46 -76.31
C LYS A 358 6.79 52.75 -75.36
N ARG A 359 6.52 52.88 -74.06
CA ARG A 359 7.55 53.13 -73.05
C ARG A 359 8.38 51.87 -72.78
N ALA A 360 7.75 50.70 -72.75
CA ALA A 360 8.43 49.41 -72.61
C ALA A 360 9.41 49.16 -73.77
N ARG A 361 8.97 49.38 -75.02
CA ARG A 361 9.83 49.26 -76.22
C ARG A 361 11.03 50.21 -76.16
N LYS A 362 10.80 51.48 -75.81
CA LYS A 362 11.88 52.48 -75.70
C LYS A 362 12.92 52.14 -74.63
N VAL A 363 12.51 51.54 -73.50
CA VAL A 363 13.43 51.11 -72.45
C VAL A 363 14.19 49.85 -72.87
N LEU A 364 13.51 48.87 -73.48
CA LEU A 364 14.13 47.66 -74.01
C LEU A 364 15.16 47.97 -75.09
N ASP A 365 14.87 48.91 -76.00
CA ASP A 365 15.79 49.32 -77.06
C ASP A 365 16.97 50.14 -76.57
N ARG A 366 16.81 50.86 -75.45
CA ARG A 366 17.90 51.63 -74.82
C ARG A 366 18.84 50.73 -74.01
N ASP A 367 18.28 49.82 -73.22
CA ASP A 367 19.04 49.05 -72.24
C ASP A 367 19.61 47.74 -72.82
N HIS A 368 19.08 47.26 -73.94
CA HIS A 368 19.53 46.04 -74.62
C HIS A 368 19.77 46.30 -76.10
N TYR A 369 21.01 46.14 -76.58
CA TYR A 369 21.37 46.30 -77.99
C TYR A 369 21.22 44.96 -78.73
N GLY A 370 20.49 44.95 -79.86
CA GLY A 370 20.13 43.73 -80.58
C GLY A 370 18.97 42.93 -79.96
N MET A 371 18.84 41.65 -80.32
CA MET A 371 17.81 40.72 -79.84
C MET A 371 16.35 41.13 -80.14
N GLU A 372 16.05 41.42 -81.41
CA GLU A 372 14.70 41.85 -81.84
C GLU A 372 13.62 40.81 -81.47
N ASP A 373 13.87 39.53 -81.78
CA ASP A 373 12.93 38.42 -81.52
C ASP A 373 12.55 38.30 -80.03
N VAL A 374 13.49 38.52 -79.11
CA VAL A 374 13.26 38.43 -77.65
C VAL A 374 12.50 39.64 -77.13
N LYS A 375 12.85 40.83 -77.62
CA LYS A 375 12.14 42.08 -77.27
C LYS A 375 10.70 42.04 -77.73
N GLU A 376 10.44 41.51 -78.92
CA GLU A 376 9.09 41.36 -79.45
C GLU A 376 8.25 40.41 -78.57
N ARG A 377 8.82 39.27 -78.16
CA ARG A 377 8.17 38.32 -77.22
C ARG A 377 7.81 38.94 -75.86
N ILE A 378 8.70 39.77 -75.30
CA ILE A 378 8.45 40.47 -74.03
C ILE A 378 7.36 41.53 -74.21
N LEU A 379 7.34 42.22 -75.34
CA LEU A 379 6.29 43.20 -75.66
C LEU A 379 4.94 42.52 -75.87
N GLU A 380 4.90 41.34 -76.50
CA GLU A 380 3.69 40.51 -76.60
C GLU A 380 3.16 40.12 -75.22
N PHE A 381 4.02 39.70 -74.30
CA PHE A 381 3.62 39.34 -72.93
C PHE A 381 3.11 40.55 -72.12
N ILE A 382 3.66 41.74 -72.33
CA ILE A 382 3.19 42.99 -71.69
C ILE A 382 1.88 43.50 -72.31
N ALA A 383 1.56 43.08 -73.54
CA ALA A 383 0.34 43.47 -74.24
C ALA A 383 -0.90 42.68 -73.79
N VAL A 384 -0.71 41.49 -73.18
CA VAL A 384 -1.73 40.67 -72.50
C VAL A 384 -1.92 41.16 -71.06
#